data_AF-A0A816HGZ9-F1
#
_entry.id   AF-A0A816HGZ9-F1
#
_cell.length_a   1.000
_cell.length_b   1.000
_cell.length_c   1.000
_cell.angle_alpha   90.00
_cell.angle_beta   90.00
_cell.angle_gamma   90.00
#
_symmetry.space_group_name_H-M   'P 1'
#
loop_
_entity.id
_entity.type
_entity.pdbx_description
1 polymer ?
#
loop_
_entity_poly.entity_id
_entity_poly.type
_entity_poly.pdbx_seq_one_letter_code
_entity_poly.pdbx_strand_id
1 'polypeptide(L)' 'MEELIRSVIQFDGALNQDVIQWLEYIEEVFDRVQLQTSNKYIAIQYFLTNSAATWFKYKKSNIPDWFTFKRELIEAF' A
#
# COMPACT_ATOMS: atom_id res chain seq x y z
N MET A 1 9.10 -10.08 14.05
CA MET A 1 8.24 -8.92 13.71
C MET A 1 8.81 -8.16 12.51
N GLU A 2 10.10 -7.79 12.51
CA GLU A 2 10.74 -7.08 11.39
C GLU A 2 10.88 -7.90 10.10
N GLU A 3 11.08 -9.23 10.17
CA GLU A 3 11.29 -10.06 8.98
C GLU A 3 10.06 -10.16 8.07
N LEU A 4 8.85 -10.21 8.64
CA LEU A 4 7.59 -10.32 7.90
C LEU A 4 7.27 -9.06 7.10
N ILE A 5 7.68 -7.90 7.60
CA ILE A 5 7.51 -6.61 6.93
C ILE A 5 8.57 -6.46 5.82
N ARG A 6 9.79 -6.97 6.04
CA ARG A 6 10.86 -6.95 5.03
C ARG A 6 10.62 -7.90 3.85
N SER A 7 9.80 -8.94 4.03
CA SER A 7 9.42 -9.84 2.94
C SER A 7 8.32 -9.30 2.03
N VAL A 8 7.73 -8.15 2.36
CA VAL A 8 6.67 -7.56 1.54
C VAL A 8 7.25 -7.03 0.23
N ILE A 9 6.70 -7.53 -0.88
CA ILE A 9 7.06 -7.09 -2.23
C ILE A 9 6.54 -5.65 -2.42
N GLN A 10 7.39 -4.78 -2.96
CA GLN A 10 6.99 -3.42 -3.31
C GLN A 10 6.04 -3.41 -4.51
N PHE A 11 5.10 -2.48 -4.51
CA PHE A 11 4.21 -2.22 -5.63
C PHE A 11 4.77 -1.08 -6.47
N ASP A 12 5.04 -1.36 -7.73
CA ASP A 12 5.64 -0.39 -8.66
C ASP A 12 4.59 0.23 -9.60
N GLY A 13 3.41 -0.37 -9.69
CA GLY A 13 2.31 0.08 -10.56
C GLY A 13 2.47 -0.37 -12.02
N ALA A 14 3.21 -1.45 -12.28
CA ALA A 14 3.30 -2.06 -13.60
C ALA A 14 2.04 -2.87 -13.95
N LEU A 15 1.71 -2.94 -15.25
CA LEU A 15 0.49 -3.60 -15.76
C LEU A 15 0.41 -5.11 -15.48
N ASN A 16 1.54 -5.74 -15.14
CA ASN A 16 1.60 -7.16 -14.79
C ASN A 16 1.49 -7.41 -13.27
N GLN A 17 1.38 -6.36 -12.46
CA GLN A 17 1.09 -6.47 -11.03
C GLN A 17 -0.42 -6.36 -10.81
N ASP A 18 -0.98 -7.27 -10.04
CA ASP A 18 -2.37 -7.19 -9.59
C ASP A 18 -2.43 -6.39 -8.28
N VAL A 19 -3.01 -5.18 -8.35
CA VAL A 19 -3.12 -4.27 -7.21
C VAL A 19 -3.99 -4.85 -6.09
N ILE A 20 -5.03 -5.62 -6.43
CA ILE A 20 -5.98 -6.19 -5.47
C ILE A 20 -5.25 -7.30 -4.71
N GLN A 21 -4.60 -8.21 -5.42
CA GLN A 21 -3.84 -9.29 -4.80
C GLN A 21 -2.71 -8.74 -3.91
N TRP A 22 -2.02 -7.69 -4.35
CA TRP A 22 -0.98 -7.05 -3.55
C TRP A 22 -1.56 -6.39 -2.29
N LEU A 23 -2.69 -5.69 -2.39
CA LEU A 23 -3.37 -5.07 -1.25
C LEU A 23 -3.87 -6.10 -0.24
N GLU A 24 -4.43 -7.22 -0.69
CA GLU A 24 -4.86 -8.30 0.19
C GLU A 24 -3.67 -8.88 0.98
N TYR A 25 -2.56 -9.14 0.29
CA TYR A 25 -1.35 -9.66 0.93
C TYR A 25 -0.77 -8.69 1.96
N ILE A 26 -0.63 -7.41 1.62
CA ILE A 26 -0.04 -6.43 2.54
C ILE A 26 -0.96 -6.14 3.73
N GLU A 27 -2.28 -6.16 3.52
CA GLU A 27 -3.26 -6.01 4.59
C GLU A 27 -3.19 -7.19 5.56
N GLU A 28 -3.06 -8.42 5.05
CA GLU A 28 -2.84 -9.60 5.88
C GLU A 28 -1.55 -9.51 6.69
N VAL A 29 -0.45 -9.06 6.09
CA VAL A 29 0.82 -8.86 6.83
C VAL A 29 0.66 -7.81 7.92
N PHE A 30 0.01 -6.68 7.63
CA PHE A 30 -0.26 -5.63 8.61
C PHE A 30 -1.17 -6.10 9.74
N ASP A 31 -2.17 -6.92 9.44
CA ASP A 31 -3.06 -7.50 10.46
C ASP A 31 -2.33 -8.50 11.36
N ARG A 32 -1.46 -9.35 10.79
CA ARG A 32 -0.63 -10.29 11.55
C ARG A 32 0.30 -9.60 12.55
N VAL A 33 0.79 -8.41 12.21
CA VAL A 33 1.62 -7.59 13.12
C VAL A 33 0.80 -6.60 13.96
N GLN A 34 -0.54 -6.69 13.90
CA GLN A 34 -1.47 -5.85 14.65
C GLN A 34 -1.26 -4.34 14.42
N LEU A 35 -0.96 -3.95 13.18
CA LEU A 35 -0.74 -2.56 12.83
C LEU A 35 -2.08 -1.79 12.86
N GLN A 36 -2.15 -0.76 13.71
CA GLN A 36 -3.33 0.11 13.75
C GLN A 36 -3.57 0.79 12.40
N THR A 37 -4.83 1.06 12.05
CA THR A 37 -5.23 1.62 10.76
C THR A 37 -4.49 2.92 10.38
N SER A 38 -4.27 3.81 11.34
CA SER A 38 -3.47 5.04 11.14
C SER A 38 -2.03 4.73 10.75
N ASN A 39 -1.43 3.71 11.37
CA ASN A 39 -0.07 3.27 11.09
C ASN A 39 0.03 2.49 9.77
N LYS A 40 -1.03 1.77 9.34
CA LYS A 40 -1.08 1.12 8.01
C LYS A 40 -0.90 2.15 6.89
N TYR A 41 -1.61 3.27 6.98
CA TYR A 41 -1.51 4.35 6.00
C TYR A 41 -0.12 5.03 5.98
N ILE A 42 0.57 5.10 7.12
CA ILE A 42 1.95 5.62 7.15
C ILE A 42 2.91 4.56 6.56
N ALA A 43 2.75 3.30 6.95
CA ALA A 43 3.62 2.21 6.54
C ALA A 43 3.55 1.92 5.04
N ILE A 44 2.36 2.00 4.43
CA ILE A 44 2.17 1.64 3.01
C ILE A 44 3.03 2.47 2.06
N GLN A 45 3.34 3.71 2.44
CA GLN A 45 4.10 4.65 1.62
C GLN A 45 5.52 4.14 1.33
N TYR A 46 6.07 3.32 2.22
CA TYR A 46 7.40 2.70 2.06
C TYR A 46 7.40 1.51 1.09
N PHE A 47 6.22 0.98 0.74
CA PHE A 47 6.06 -0.15 -0.17
C PHE A 47 5.66 0.27 -1.58
N LEU A 48 5.44 1.57 -1.82
CA LEU A 48 5.20 2.11 -3.14
C LEU A 48 6.52 2.50 -3.79
N THR A 49 6.72 2.11 -5.04
CA THR A 49 7.86 2.50 -5.86
C THR A 49 7.41 2.96 -7.25
N ASN A 50 8.33 3.50 -8.06
CA ASN A 50 8.12 3.89 -9.46
C ASN A 50 6.80 4.66 -9.73
N SER A 51 5.91 4.11 -10.57
CA SER A 51 4.67 4.73 -10.99
C SER A 51 3.70 4.89 -9.83
N ALA A 52 3.60 3.88 -8.96
CA ALA A 52 2.76 3.94 -7.76
C ALA A 52 3.23 5.02 -6.77
N ALA A 53 4.54 5.13 -6.54
CA ALA A 53 5.09 6.20 -5.70
C ALA A 53 4.86 7.59 -6.30
N THR A 54 4.96 7.71 -7.63
CA THR A 54 4.71 8.97 -8.34
C THR A 54 3.24 9.37 -8.24
N TRP A 55 2.32 8.43 -8.51
CA TRP A 55 0.89 8.62 -8.34
C TRP A 55 0.55 9.09 -6.92
N PHE A 56 1.10 8.41 -5.90
CA PHE A 56 0.81 8.74 -4.51
C PHE A 56 1.27 10.16 -4.15
N LYS A 57 2.43 10.62 -4.65
CA LYS A 57 2.90 12.00 -4.40
C LYS A 57 1.91 13.06 -4.87
N TYR A 58 1.19 12.83 -5.98
CA TYR A 58 0.20 13.78 -6.51
C TYR A 58 -1.17 13.65 -5.84
N LYS A 59 -1.51 12.46 -5.33
CA LYS A 59 -2.83 12.18 -4.75
C LYS A 59 -2.89 12.29 -3.23
N LYS A 60 -1.77 12.16 -2.51
CA LYS A 60 -1.72 12.02 -1.04
C LYS A 60 -2.56 13.04 -0.27
N SER A 61 -2.63 14.29 -0.75
CA SER A 61 -3.38 15.37 -0.10
C SER A 61 -4.88 15.10 0.00
N ASN A 62 -5.40 14.24 -0.88
CA ASN A 62 -6.82 13.86 -0.97
C ASN A 62 -7.10 12.48 -0.36
N ILE A 63 -6.10 11.83 0.25
CA ILE A 63 -6.21 10.48 0.81
C ILE A 63 -6.00 10.57 2.32
N PRO A 64 -7.06 10.77 3.12
CA PRO A 64 -6.94 11.04 4.56
C PRO A 64 -6.71 9.78 5.41
N ASP A 65 -7.04 8.60 4.88
CA ASP A 65 -7.04 7.35 5.64
C ASP A 65 -6.75 6.12 4.78
N TRP A 66 -6.57 4.98 5.46
CA TRP A 66 -6.30 3.68 4.84
C TRP A 66 -7.41 3.20 3.90
N PHE A 67 -8.67 3.46 4.24
CA PHE A 67 -9.81 3.00 3.44
C PHE A 67 -9.85 3.73 2.09
N THR A 68 -9.70 5.05 2.14
CA THR A 68 -9.63 5.91 0.95
C THR A 68 -8.40 5.56 0.12
N PHE A 69 -7.26 5.29 0.77
CA PHE A 69 -6.06 4.86 0.06
C PHE A 69 -6.30 3.62 -0.80
N LYS A 70 -6.88 2.55 -0.22
CA LYS A 70 -7.13 1.31 -0.95
C LYS A 70 -8.03 1.55 -2.17
N ARG A 71 -9.13 2.28 -1.99
CA ARG A 71 -10.06 2.60 -3.08
C ARG A 71 -9.36 3.36 -4.22
N GLU A 72 -8.68 4.46 -3.89
CA GLU A 72 -8.03 5.30 -4.90
C GLU A 72 -6.88 4.56 -5.61
N LEU A 73 -6.18 3.65 -4.92
CA LEU A 73 -5.12 2.84 -5.53
C LEU A 73 -5.69 1.84 -6.53
N ILE A 74 -6.78 1.14 -6.20
CA ILE A 74 -7.48 0.19 -7.08
C ILE A 74 -8.09 0.90 -8.30
N GLU A 75 -8.56 2.13 -8.14
CA GLU A 75 -9.06 2.91 -9.28
C GLU A 75 -7.94 3.37 -10.23
N ALA A 76 -6.70 3.43 -9.75
CA ALA A 76 -5.57 3.94 -10.50
C ALA A 76 -4.73 2.88 -11.22
N PHE A 77 -4.73 1.63 -10.72
CA PHE A 77 -3.91 0.51 -11.20
C PHE A 77 -4.76 -0.75 -11.30
#